data_AF-A0A257XG07-F1
#
_entry.id   AF-A0A257XG07-F1
#
_cell.length_a   1.000
_cell.length_b   1.000
_cell.length_c   1.000
_cell.angle_alpha   90.00
_cell.angle_beta   90.00
_cell.angle_gamma   90.00
#
_symmetry.space_group_name_H-M   'P 1'
#
loop_
_entity.id
_entity.type
_entity.pdbx_description
1 polymer ?
#
loop_
_entity_poly.entity_id
_entity_poly.type
_entity_poly.pdbx_seq_one_letter_code
_entity_poly.pdbx_strand_id
1 'polypeptide(L)' 'MKTTGLLNEIRELNLAYLMLAQQMIREDRDAAMFRLGVSEEVADMIESLSPAQVLKMASANMMLCRLRFDDRVL' A
#
# COMPACT_ATOMS: atom_id res chain seq x y z
N MET A 1 17.78 -11.01 -14.32
CA MET A 1 17.29 -10.88 -12.92
C MET A 1 16.81 -12.23 -12.43
N LYS A 2 17.23 -12.68 -11.24
CA LYS A 2 16.65 -13.89 -10.62
C LYS A 2 15.27 -13.53 -10.08
N THR A 3 14.25 -14.34 -10.36
CA THR A 3 12.86 -14.12 -9.92
C THR A 3 12.74 -13.87 -8.41
N THR A 4 13.60 -14.47 -7.60
CA THR A 4 13.68 -14.26 -6.15
C THR A 4 14.06 -12.82 -5.76
N GLY A 5 14.91 -12.14 -6.56
CA GLY A 5 15.26 -10.75 -6.32
C GLY A 5 14.06 -9.81 -6.52
N LEU A 6 13.30 -10.05 -7.59
CA LEU A 6 12.09 -9.27 -7.88
C LEU A 6 11.01 -9.43 -6.80
N LEU A 7 10.83 -10.64 -6.25
CA LEU A 7 9.88 -10.87 -5.14
C LEU A 7 10.30 -10.12 -3.86
N ASN A 8 11.60 -9.98 -3.61
CA ASN A 8 12.09 -9.17 -2.48
C ASN A 8 11.82 -7.68 -2.70
N GLU A 9 12.05 -7.17 -3.91
CA GLU A 9 11.74 -5.79 -4.28
C GLU A 9 10.23 -5.49 -4.15
N ILE A 10 9.37 -6.43 -4.58
CA ILE A 10 7.90 -6.33 -4.38
C ILE A 10 7.57 -6.26 -2.89
N ARG A 11 8.21 -7.09 -2.06
CA ARG A 11 7.99 -7.08 -0.61
C ARG A 11 8.39 -5.75 0.03
N GLU A 12 9.53 -5.21 -0.34
CA GLU A 12 10.03 -3.94 0.17
C GLU A 12 9.10 -2.78 -0.23
N LEU A 13 8.65 -2.77 -1.49
CA LEU A 13 7.68 -1.78 -1.99
C LEU A 13 6.35 -1.86 -1.23
N ASN A 14 5.81 -3.07 -1.05
CA ASN A 14 4.55 -3.27 -0.33
C ASN A 14 4.66 -2.81 1.13
N LEU A 15 5.78 -3.10 1.80
CA LEU A 15 6.03 -2.65 3.17
C LEU A 15 6.07 -1.13 3.25
N ALA A 16 6.87 -0.49 2.40
CA ALA A 16 6.98 0.96 2.35
C ALA A 16 5.62 1.63 2.07
N TYR A 17 4.84 1.08 1.15
CA TYR A 17 3.51 1.56 0.81
C TYR A 17 2.55 1.49 2.01
N LEU A 18 2.45 0.34 2.67
CA LEU A 18 1.55 0.17 3.83
C LEU A 18 1.93 1.09 4.99
N MET A 19 3.23 1.24 5.27
CA MET A 19 3.72 2.14 6.32
C MET A 19 3.37 3.60 6.02
N LEU A 20 3.58 4.04 4.77
CA LEU A 20 3.22 5.38 4.33
C LEU A 20 1.71 5.60 4.40
N ALA A 21 0.91 4.63 3.95
CA ALA A 21 -0.55 4.72 3.99
C ALA A 21 -1.06 4.88 5.44
N GLN A 22 -0.53 4.09 6.39
CA GLN A 22 -0.86 4.23 7.82
C GLN A 22 -0.43 5.58 8.39
N GLN A 23 0.72 6.12 7.98
CA GLN A 23 1.16 7.44 8.41
C GLN A 23 0.22 8.53 7.87
N MET A 24 -0.09 8.51 6.57
CA MET A 24 -0.99 9.47 5.95
C MET A 24 -2.37 9.48 6.60
N ILE A 25 -2.95 8.30 6.85
CA ILE A 25 -4.29 8.18 7.47
C ILE A 25 -4.30 8.79 8.87
N ARG A 26 -3.24 8.58 9.67
CA ARG A 26 -3.11 9.14 11.02
C ARG A 26 -2.86 10.65 11.03
N GLU A 27 -2.22 11.19 10.00
CA GLU A 27 -1.92 12.63 9.89
C GLU A 27 -3.13 13.43 9.37
N ASP A 28 -3.77 12.97 8.29
CA ASP A 28 -4.94 13.61 7.68
C ASP A 28 -5.73 12.56 6.90
N ARG A 29 -6.77 12.02 7.54
CA ARG A 29 -7.55 10.90 7.01
C ARG A 29 -8.25 11.23 5.70
N ASP A 30 -8.87 12.40 5.59
CA ASP A 30 -9.64 12.79 4.41
C ASP A 30 -8.70 13.01 3.21
N ALA A 31 -7.58 13.71 3.42
CA ALA A 31 -6.57 13.87 2.38
C ALA A 31 -5.91 12.53 2.02
N ALA A 32 -5.69 11.64 2.98
CA ALA A 32 -5.13 10.33 2.75
C ALA A 32 -6.06 9.46 1.89
N MET A 33 -7.35 9.38 2.20
CA MET A 33 -8.33 8.64 1.40
C MET A 33 -8.35 9.12 -0.05
N PHE A 34 -8.35 10.44 -0.27
CA PHE A 34 -8.29 11.01 -1.62
C PHE A 34 -6.99 10.65 -2.36
N ARG A 35 -5.83 10.80 -1.70
CA ARG A 35 -4.50 10.54 -2.29
C ARG A 35 -4.28 9.05 -2.56
N LEU A 36 -4.64 8.19 -1.62
CA LEU A 36 -4.54 6.74 -1.73
C LEU A 36 -5.60 6.17 -2.68
N GLY A 37 -6.74 6.84 -2.86
CA GLY A 37 -7.83 6.40 -3.71
C GLY A 37 -8.58 5.20 -3.12
N VAL A 38 -8.79 5.21 -1.80
CA VAL A 38 -9.40 4.12 -1.05
C VAL A 38 -10.69 4.58 -0.38
N SER A 39 -11.60 3.65 -0.11
CA SER A 39 -12.82 3.94 0.66
C SER A 39 -12.51 4.09 2.14
N GLU A 40 -13.50 4.57 2.88
CA GLU A 40 -13.45 4.70 4.33
C GLU A 40 -13.14 3.36 5.02
N GLU A 41 -13.83 2.29 4.61
CA GLU A 41 -13.65 0.95 5.19
C GLU A 41 -12.25 0.39 4.94
N VAL A 42 -11.65 0.72 3.79
CA VAL A 42 -10.28 0.33 3.46
C VAL A 42 -9.28 1.15 4.28
N ALA A 43 -9.54 2.45 4.50
CA ALA A 43 -8.71 3.27 5.37
C ALA A 43 -8.70 2.74 6.81
N ASP A 44 -9.87 2.40 7.36
CA ASP A 44 -9.99 1.76 8.69
C ASP A 44 -9.23 0.43 8.75
N MET A 45 -9.35 -0.39 7.71
CA MET A 45 -8.61 -1.64 7.63
C MET A 45 -7.10 -1.39 7.67
N ILE A 46 -6.59 -0.48 6.84
CA ILE A 46 -5.15 -0.14 6.78
C ILE A 46 -4.67 0.39 8.13
N GLU A 47 -5.41 1.31 8.76
CA GLU A 47 -5.05 1.88 10.06
C GLU A 47 -5.00 0.81 11.16
N SER A 48 -5.92 -0.16 11.14
CA SER A 48 -6.01 -1.24 12.14
C SER A 48 -4.93 -2.32 12.02
N LEU A 49 -4.14 -2.33 10.94
CA LEU A 49 -3.10 -3.36 10.74
C LEU A 49 -2.01 -3.25 11.80
N SER A 50 -1.81 -4.33 12.54
CA SER A 50 -0.65 -4.48 13.41
C SER A 50 0.65 -4.59 12.58
N PRO A 51 1.82 -4.29 13.16
CA PRO A 51 3.11 -4.47 12.48
C PRO A 51 3.32 -5.88 11.91
N ALA A 52 2.83 -6.91 12.62
CA ALA A 52 2.90 -8.30 12.16
C ALA A 52 2.01 -8.54 10.92
N GLN A 53 0.82 -7.94 10.88
CA GLN A 53 -0.07 -8.03 9.71
C GLN A 53 0.50 -7.25 8.52
N VAL A 54 1.09 -6.07 8.75
CA VAL A 54 1.79 -5.31 7.70
C VAL A 54 2.90 -6.15 7.06
N LEU A 55 3.76 -6.79 7.86
CA LEU A 55 4.82 -7.68 7.35
C LEU A 55 4.26 -8.88 6.57
N LYS A 56 3.16 -9.46 7.06
CA LYS A 56 2.47 -10.57 6.38
C LYS A 56 1.92 -10.14 5.03
N MET A 57 1.25 -8.99 4.96
CA MET A 57 0.70 -8.45 3.71
C MET A 57 1.80 -8.03 2.74
N ALA A 58 2.88 -7.42 3.25
CA ALA A 58 4.02 -7.04 2.43
C ALA A 58 4.64 -8.23 1.71
N SER A 59 4.61 -9.42 2.33
CA SER A 59 5.14 -10.67 1.78
C SER A 59 4.31 -11.26 0.64
N ALA A 60 3.25 -10.58 0.16
CA ALA A 60 2.52 -10.97 -1.02
C ALA A 60 3.41 -10.92 -2.28
N ASN A 61 3.24 -11.91 -3.17
CA ASN A 61 3.98 -11.99 -4.44
C ASN A 61 3.45 -11.03 -5.52
N MET A 62 2.52 -10.14 -5.17
CA MET A 62 1.96 -9.11 -6.04
C MET A 62 2.09 -7.76 -5.35
N MET A 63 2.21 -6.70 -6.16
CA MET A 63 2.18 -5.33 -5.65
C MET A 63 0.78 -5.03 -5.09
N LEU A 64 0.73 -4.48 -3.87
CA LEU A 64 -0.51 -4.05 -3.21
C LEU A 64 -1.03 -2.71 -3.77
N CYS A 65 -0.14 -1.94 -4.37
CA CYS A 65 -0.47 -0.67 -5.02
C CYS A 65 -0.42 -0.82 -6.54
N ARG A 66 -1.20 0.03 -7.21
CA ARG A 66 -1.20 0.18 -8.68
C ARG A 66 -1.03 1.66 -9.01
N LEU A 67 -0.41 1.92 -10.15
CA LEU A 67 -0.44 3.24 -10.76
C LEU A 67 -1.90 3.64 -11.05
N ARG A 68 -2.32 4.78 -10.50
CA ARG A 68 -3.67 5.36 -10.70
C ARG A 68 -3.80 6.12 -12.03
N PHE A 69 -2.77 6.08 -12.88
CA PHE A 69 -2.89 6.54 -14.25
C PHE A 69 -3.77 5.54 -14.99
N ASP A 70 -5.00 5.92 -15.30
CA ASP A 70 -5.76 5.22 -16.32
C ASP A 70 -5.10 5.47 -17.67
N ASP A 71 -5.03 4.46 -18.55
CA ASP A 71 -4.53 4.59 -19.93
C ASP A 71 -5.38 5.55 -20.81
N ARG A 72 -6.31 6.28 -20.19
CA ARG A 72 -6.96 7.45 -20.77
C ARG A 72 -5.99 8.62 -20.68
N VAL A 73 -5.11 8.63 -21.69
CA VAL A 73 -4.26 9.75 -22.08
C VAL A 73 -5.02 11.06 -21.89
N LEU A 74 -4.43 11.96 -21.09
CA LEU A 74 -4.78 13.39 -21.01
C LEU A 74 -4.79 14.05 -22.39
#